data_AF-A0A953QQC9-F1
#
_entry.id   AF-A0A953QQC9-F1
#
_cell.length_a   1.000
_cell.length_b   1.000
_cell.length_c   1.000
_cell.angle_alpha   90.00
_cell.angle_beta   90.00
_cell.angle_gamma   90.00
#
_symmetry.space_group_name_H-M   'P 1'
#
loop_
_entity.id
_entity.type
_entity.pdbx_description
1 polymer ?
#
loop_
_entity_poly.entity_id
_entity_poly.type
_entity_poly.pdbx_seq_one_letter_code
_entity_poly.pdbx_strand_id
1 'polypeptide(L)'
;MHKTSRAAALGLVVLSGFPAFSQGLLYGQQHAKHYANSLAPYVVSPQQIVDRMLELADPKPNETVYDLGSGDGRILITAVQRYRVKAVGVEISDDLVQSTSDRIRRLGLQNDARVIHGDLRKVDLSAADVVTMYLATDVNEMMRPNLEKYLKPGARVVSHDYPVPGWKPKLVDKDLPQAHNHVIYLYEMPAQKK
;
A
#
# COMPACT_ATOMS: atom_id res chain seq x y z
N MET A 1 -10.00 69.82 17.45
CA MET A 1 -11.24 69.21 17.95
C MET A 1 -12.10 68.79 16.76
N HIS A 2 -12.23 67.49 16.53
CA HIS A 2 -13.51 66.81 16.23
C HIS A 2 -13.21 65.32 15.98
N LYS A 3 -13.67 64.50 16.93
CA LYS A 3 -13.82 63.05 16.80
C LYS A 3 -15.02 62.76 15.90
N THR A 4 -14.93 61.73 15.05
CA THR A 4 -16.04 60.79 14.81
C THR A 4 -15.51 59.50 14.18
N SER A 5 -15.74 58.40 14.88
CA SER A 5 -15.53 57.01 14.48
C SER A 5 -16.39 56.60 13.29
N ARG A 6 -15.96 55.56 12.54
CA ARG A 6 -16.83 54.45 12.13
C ARG A 6 -16.09 53.24 11.54
N ALA A 7 -16.41 52.10 12.16
CA ALA A 7 -16.56 50.75 11.63
C ALA A 7 -15.41 50.07 10.86
N ALA A 8 -14.85 49.06 11.52
CA ALA A 8 -14.09 47.97 10.92
C ALA A 8 -14.98 47.14 9.98
N ALA A 9 -14.51 46.91 8.75
CA ALA A 9 -15.05 45.89 7.87
C ALA A 9 -14.35 44.56 8.19
N LEU A 10 -15.09 43.63 8.81
CA LEU A 10 -14.71 42.22 8.87
C LEU A 10 -14.69 41.68 7.43
N GLY A 11 -13.50 41.44 6.90
CA GLY A 11 -13.32 40.61 5.71
C GLY A 11 -13.65 39.16 6.08
N LEU A 12 -14.79 38.68 5.60
CA LEU A 12 -15.19 37.27 5.72
C LEU A 12 -14.22 36.43 4.85
N VAL A 13 -13.20 35.84 5.48
CA VAL A 13 -12.41 34.77 4.84
C VAL A 13 -13.30 33.54 4.82
N VAL A 14 -13.94 33.27 3.68
CA VAL A 14 -14.53 31.96 3.40
C VAL A 14 -13.37 31.02 3.07
N LEU A 15 -12.79 30.44 4.11
CA LEU A 15 -12.02 29.20 3.98
C LEU A 15 -13.02 28.11 3.59
N SER A 16 -13.26 27.98 2.29
CA SER A 16 -13.92 26.81 1.74
C SER A 16 -12.97 25.63 1.92
N GLY A 17 -13.09 24.98 3.09
CA GLY A 17 -12.55 23.66 3.30
C GLY A 17 -13.19 22.74 2.27
N PHE A 18 -12.46 22.42 1.21
CA PHE A 18 -12.84 21.34 0.32
C PHE A 18 -12.78 20.06 1.15
N PRO A 19 -13.90 19.37 1.41
CA PRO A 19 -13.82 18.08 2.04
C PRO A 19 -13.03 17.17 1.11
N ALA A 20 -11.99 16.51 1.63
CA ALA A 20 -11.14 15.55 0.91
C ALA A 20 -11.96 14.46 0.19
N PHE A 21 -13.21 14.26 0.60
CA PHE A 21 -14.19 13.40 -0.02
C PHE A 21 -14.58 13.81 -1.47
N SER A 22 -14.62 15.11 -1.76
CA SER A 22 -14.98 15.62 -3.10
C SER A 22 -13.87 15.44 -4.13
N GLN A 23 -12.60 15.48 -3.71
CA GLN A 23 -11.46 15.21 -4.58
C GLN A 23 -11.34 13.73 -4.93
N GLY A 24 -11.63 12.82 -3.99
CA GLY A 24 -11.65 11.37 -4.27
C GLY A 24 -12.71 10.96 -5.29
N LEU A 25 -13.89 11.59 -5.24
CA LEU A 25 -14.99 11.34 -6.19
C LEU A 25 -14.71 11.92 -7.58
N LEU A 26 -14.14 13.14 -7.68
CA LEU A 26 -13.74 13.69 -8.98
C LEU A 26 -12.57 12.94 -9.61
N TYR A 27 -11.58 12.51 -8.81
CA TYR A 27 -10.46 11.68 -9.28
C TYR A 27 -10.96 10.29 -9.76
N GLY A 28 -11.86 9.68 -9.00
CA GLY A 28 -12.51 8.42 -9.38
C GLY A 28 -13.31 8.50 -10.68
N GLN A 29 -13.96 9.63 -10.96
CA GLN A 29 -14.71 9.83 -12.21
C GLN A 29 -13.83 10.05 -13.44
N GLN A 30 -12.66 10.68 -13.31
CA GLN A 30 -11.75 10.92 -14.44
C GLN A 30 -10.93 9.67 -14.83
N HIS A 31 -10.63 8.77 -13.88
CA HIS A 31 -9.76 7.61 -14.11
C HIS A 31 -10.51 6.26 -14.23
N ALA A 32 -11.84 6.23 -14.15
CA ALA A 32 -12.65 5.01 -14.24
C ALA A 32 -12.40 4.16 -15.51
N LYS A 33 -11.96 4.77 -16.61
CA LYS A 33 -11.63 4.04 -17.85
C LYS A 33 -10.34 3.21 -17.76
N HIS A 34 -9.45 3.49 -16.80
CA HIS A 34 -8.15 2.82 -16.66
C HIS A 34 -8.16 1.65 -15.66
N TYR A 35 -9.26 1.45 -14.93
CA TYR A 35 -9.41 0.37 -13.94
C TYR A 35 -10.28 -0.80 -14.42
N ALA A 36 -10.59 -0.90 -15.71
CA ALA A 36 -11.43 -1.98 -16.24
C ALA A 36 -10.89 -3.41 -15.99
N ASN A 37 -9.58 -3.53 -15.71
CA ASN A 37 -8.91 -4.77 -15.30
C ASN A 37 -8.44 -4.75 -13.83
N SER A 38 -8.80 -3.74 -13.07
CA SER A 38 -8.41 -3.62 -11.66
C SER A 38 -9.36 -4.40 -10.78
N LEU A 39 -8.80 -5.25 -9.94
CA LEU A 39 -9.56 -6.09 -9.02
C LEU A 39 -10.03 -5.33 -7.77
N ALA A 40 -9.62 -4.06 -7.61
CA ALA A 40 -10.02 -3.18 -6.52
C ALA A 40 -9.93 -1.69 -6.93
N PRO A 41 -10.65 -0.77 -6.26
CA PRO A 41 -10.44 0.67 -6.43
C PRO A 41 -9.06 1.07 -5.89
N TYR A 42 -8.49 2.14 -6.45
CA TYR A 42 -7.23 2.68 -5.95
C TYR A 42 -7.44 3.43 -4.62
N VAL A 43 -7.02 2.80 -3.52
CA VAL A 43 -7.03 3.35 -2.17
C VAL A 43 -5.67 3.10 -1.54
N VAL A 44 -5.11 4.11 -0.90
CA VAL A 44 -3.76 4.05 -0.34
C VAL A 44 -3.77 3.73 1.15
N SER A 45 -2.88 2.84 1.59
CA SER A 45 -2.63 2.61 3.02
C SER A 45 -2.04 3.89 3.66
N PRO A 46 -2.61 4.42 4.76
CA PRO A 46 -2.00 5.53 5.48
C PRO A 46 -0.55 5.21 5.90
N GLN A 47 0.34 6.20 5.93
CA GLN A 47 1.77 5.95 6.16
C GLN A 47 2.03 5.20 7.48
N GLN A 48 1.32 5.55 8.56
CA GLN A 48 1.40 4.84 9.84
C GLN A 48 1.02 3.35 9.76
N ILE A 49 0.10 3.00 8.86
CA ILE A 49 -0.25 1.60 8.59
C ILE A 49 0.88 0.91 7.82
N VAL A 50 1.44 1.57 6.81
CA VAL A 50 2.60 1.06 6.06
C VAL A 50 3.77 0.78 7.01
N ASP A 51 4.08 1.72 7.88
CA ASP A 51 5.13 1.59 8.89
C ASP A 51 4.86 0.40 9.79
N ARG A 52 3.62 0.26 10.29
CA ARG A 52 3.24 -0.87 11.15
C ARG A 52 3.26 -2.21 10.43
N MET A 53 2.79 -2.27 9.18
CA MET A 53 2.84 -3.49 8.36
C MET A 53 4.29 -3.98 8.23
N LEU A 54 5.23 -3.08 7.92
CA LEU A 54 6.65 -3.41 7.79
C LEU A 54 7.29 -3.73 9.14
N GLU A 55 6.88 -3.09 10.25
CA GLU A 55 7.34 -3.46 11.58
C GLU A 55 6.91 -4.88 11.98
N LEU A 56 5.67 -5.26 11.69
CA LEU A 56 5.15 -6.60 11.97
C LEU A 56 5.76 -7.66 11.06
N ALA A 57 5.99 -7.33 9.78
CA ALA A 57 6.72 -8.20 8.86
C ALA A 57 8.17 -8.40 9.27
N ASP A 58 8.78 -7.40 9.92
CA ASP A 58 10.18 -7.39 10.33
C ASP A 58 11.16 -7.79 9.18
N PRO A 59 11.12 -7.11 8.01
CA PRO A 59 12.03 -7.39 6.90
C PRO A 59 13.49 -7.23 7.33
N LYS A 60 14.34 -8.16 6.92
CA LYS A 60 15.76 -8.19 7.22
C LYS A 60 16.56 -7.62 6.06
N PRO A 61 17.72 -6.98 6.31
CA PRO A 61 18.58 -6.50 5.24
C PRO A 61 18.87 -7.60 4.20
N ASN A 62 18.83 -7.23 2.92
CA ASN A 62 18.97 -8.12 1.76
C ASN A 62 17.80 -9.08 1.46
N GLU A 63 16.74 -9.09 2.27
CA GLU A 63 15.49 -9.74 1.88
C GLU A 63 14.81 -8.99 0.73
N THR A 64 13.86 -9.65 0.09
CA THR A 64 13.03 -9.05 -0.97
C THR A 64 11.59 -8.90 -0.51
N VAL A 65 11.10 -7.66 -0.52
CA VAL A 65 9.70 -7.30 -0.27
C VAL A 65 8.97 -7.19 -1.60
N TYR A 66 7.83 -7.86 -1.73
CA TYR A 66 6.91 -7.70 -2.84
C TYR A 66 5.65 -6.97 -2.38
N ASP A 67 5.19 -5.99 -3.16
CA ASP A 67 3.93 -5.29 -2.91
C ASP A 67 2.95 -5.54 -4.05
N LEU A 68 1.82 -6.19 -3.75
CA LEU A 68 0.82 -6.60 -4.75
C LEU A 68 -0.28 -5.53 -4.85
N GLY A 69 -0.33 -4.83 -5.98
CA GLY A 69 -1.13 -3.61 -6.12
C GLY A 69 -0.39 -2.39 -5.58
N SER A 70 0.86 -2.19 -6.02
CA SER A 70 1.82 -1.30 -5.34
C SER A 70 1.50 0.20 -5.40
N GLY A 71 0.56 0.63 -6.26
CA GLY A 71 0.04 1.98 -6.23
C GLY A 71 1.11 3.06 -6.42
N ASP A 72 1.17 4.03 -5.50
CA ASP A 72 2.17 5.11 -5.47
C ASP A 72 3.57 4.68 -4.95
N GLY A 73 3.76 3.38 -4.71
CA GLY A 73 5.00 2.76 -4.28
C GLY A 73 5.43 3.13 -2.86
N ARG A 74 4.55 3.70 -2.02
CA ARG A 74 4.92 4.10 -0.66
C ARG A 74 5.48 2.95 0.19
N ILE A 75 4.97 1.74 0.03
CA ILE A 75 5.47 0.56 0.75
C ILE A 75 6.87 0.21 0.26
N LEU A 76 7.08 0.17 -1.06
CA LEU A 76 8.39 -0.11 -1.67
C LEU A 76 9.45 0.88 -1.17
N ILE A 77 9.14 2.18 -1.23
CA ILE A 77 10.05 3.26 -0.84
C ILE A 77 10.37 3.16 0.65
N THR A 78 9.35 2.99 1.50
CA THR A 78 9.52 2.85 2.95
C THR A 78 10.37 1.62 3.28
N ALA A 79 10.09 0.49 2.63
CA ALA A 79 10.80 -0.76 2.84
C ALA A 79 12.30 -0.61 2.53
N VAL A 80 12.65 -0.11 1.35
CA VAL A 80 14.06 0.12 0.95
C VAL A 80 14.76 1.07 1.92
N GLN A 81 14.15 2.22 2.21
CA GLN A 81 14.79 3.27 3.02
C GLN A 81 15.00 2.86 4.49
N ARG A 82 14.04 2.15 5.09
CA ARG A 82 14.10 1.79 6.52
C ARG A 82 14.80 0.45 6.76
N TYR A 83 14.63 -0.53 5.88
CA TYR A 83 15.02 -1.92 6.14
C TYR A 83 16.17 -2.42 5.26
N ARG A 84 16.63 -1.64 4.27
CA ARG A 84 17.75 -2.01 3.36
C ARG A 84 17.48 -3.35 2.65
N VAL A 85 16.26 -3.48 2.17
CA VAL A 85 15.75 -4.62 1.39
C VAL A 85 15.74 -4.28 -0.09
N LYS A 86 15.56 -5.30 -0.92
CA LYS A 86 15.07 -5.11 -2.29
C LYS A 86 13.54 -5.03 -2.27
N ALA A 87 12.95 -4.24 -3.15
CA ALA A 87 11.51 -4.08 -3.24
C ALA A 87 11.00 -4.21 -4.68
N VAL A 88 9.94 -4.98 -4.87
CA VAL A 88 9.30 -5.19 -6.17
C VAL A 88 7.80 -4.91 -6.05
N GLY A 89 7.33 -3.88 -6.73
CA GLY A 89 5.90 -3.61 -6.88
C GLY A 89 5.31 -4.33 -8.07
N VAL A 90 4.06 -4.78 -7.96
CA VAL A 90 3.26 -5.22 -9.11
C VAL A 90 2.04 -4.32 -9.20
N GLU A 91 1.85 -3.70 -10.36
CA GLU A 91 0.78 -2.72 -10.58
C GLU A 91 0.20 -2.88 -11.98
N ILE A 92 -1.12 -2.77 -12.10
CA ILE A 92 -1.86 -2.96 -13.35
C ILE A 92 -2.10 -1.64 -14.10
N SER A 93 -2.12 -0.52 -13.39
CA SER A 93 -2.29 0.81 -13.97
C SER A 93 -0.97 1.34 -14.51
N ASP A 94 -0.91 1.56 -15.83
CA ASP A 94 0.28 2.11 -16.50
C ASP A 94 0.68 3.49 -15.92
N ASP A 95 -0.29 4.35 -15.62
CA ASP A 95 -0.05 5.68 -15.02
C ASP A 95 0.64 5.55 -13.64
N LEU A 96 0.20 4.59 -12.82
CA LEU A 96 0.79 4.35 -11.51
C LEU A 96 2.18 3.73 -11.63
N VAL A 97 2.38 2.79 -12.58
CA VAL A 97 3.71 2.23 -12.87
C VAL A 97 4.69 3.33 -13.26
N GLN A 98 4.31 4.20 -14.20
CA GLN A 98 5.17 5.28 -14.69
C GLN A 98 5.50 6.27 -13.58
N SER A 99 4.48 6.79 -12.89
CA SER A 99 4.65 7.78 -11.83
C SER A 99 5.46 7.25 -10.64
N THR A 100 5.24 6.00 -10.24
CA THR A 100 6.00 5.33 -9.16
C THR A 100 7.43 5.04 -9.59
N SER A 101 7.65 4.58 -10.82
CA SER A 101 9.01 4.36 -11.35
C SER A 101 9.81 5.67 -11.43
N ASP A 102 9.17 6.77 -11.84
CA ASP A 102 9.79 8.09 -11.83
C ASP A 102 10.13 8.55 -10.41
N ARG A 103 9.24 8.31 -9.45
CA ARG A 103 9.46 8.64 -8.03
C ARG A 103 10.65 7.86 -7.47
N ILE A 104 10.71 6.55 -7.74
CA ILE A 104 11.85 5.69 -7.34
C ILE A 104 13.17 6.25 -7.89
N ARG A 105 13.20 6.62 -9.18
CA ARG A 105 14.38 7.22 -9.81
C ARG A 105 14.76 8.57 -9.19
N ARG A 106 13.79 9.46 -8.95
CA ARG A 106 14.04 10.77 -8.31
C ARG A 106 14.61 10.64 -6.90
N LEU A 107 14.24 9.59 -6.17
CA LEU A 107 14.77 9.30 -4.84
C LEU A 107 16.10 8.53 -4.86
N GLY A 108 16.62 8.17 -6.04
CA GLY A 108 17.86 7.41 -6.19
C GLY A 108 17.76 5.94 -5.77
N LEU A 109 16.55 5.37 -5.73
CA LEU A 109 16.28 4.03 -5.20
C LEU A 109 16.19 2.95 -6.28
N GLN A 110 16.45 3.27 -7.55
CA GLN A 110 16.22 2.35 -8.68
C GLN A 110 17.08 1.07 -8.69
N ASN A 111 18.14 1.02 -7.87
CA ASN A 111 18.95 -0.19 -7.72
C ASN A 111 18.31 -1.21 -6.77
N ASP A 112 17.46 -0.73 -5.86
CA ASP A 112 16.87 -1.52 -4.78
C ASP A 112 15.35 -1.67 -4.93
N ALA A 113 14.70 -0.77 -5.66
CA ALA A 113 13.25 -0.77 -5.89
C ALA A 113 12.91 -0.73 -7.38
N ARG A 114 11.89 -1.50 -7.79
CA ARG A 114 11.31 -1.43 -9.14
C ARG A 114 9.82 -1.77 -9.14
N VAL A 115 9.12 -1.39 -10.20
CA VAL A 115 7.71 -1.75 -10.43
C VAL A 115 7.60 -2.59 -11.70
N ILE A 116 6.81 -3.66 -11.63
CA ILE A 116 6.40 -4.50 -12.75
C ILE A 116 4.99 -4.07 -13.16
N HIS A 117 4.83 -3.64 -14.42
CA HIS A 117 3.51 -3.50 -15.00
C HIS A 117 2.96 -4.91 -15.30
N GLY A 118 1.95 -5.34 -14.56
CA GLY A 118 1.37 -6.66 -14.77
C GLY A 118 0.25 -7.04 -13.82
N ASP A 119 -0.36 -8.17 -14.15
CA ASP A 119 -1.40 -8.80 -13.34
C ASP A 119 -0.76 -9.52 -12.15
N LEU A 120 -1.07 -9.07 -10.94
CA LEU A 120 -0.59 -9.66 -9.69
C LEU A 120 -0.93 -11.15 -9.53
N ARG A 121 -1.95 -11.66 -10.23
CA ARG A 121 -2.29 -13.10 -10.20
C ARG A 121 -1.29 -13.99 -10.94
N LYS A 122 -0.45 -13.38 -11.78
CA LYS A 122 0.46 -14.09 -12.69
C LYS A 122 1.94 -13.87 -12.34
N VAL A 123 2.24 -13.05 -11.33
CA VAL A 123 3.63 -12.77 -10.96
C VAL A 123 4.26 -13.99 -10.28
N ASP A 124 5.54 -14.21 -10.58
CA ASP A 124 6.39 -15.15 -9.85
C ASP A 124 6.87 -14.50 -8.54
N LEU A 125 6.54 -15.14 -7.42
CA LEU A 125 6.87 -14.69 -6.06
C LEU A 125 7.99 -15.52 -5.41
N SER A 126 8.71 -16.36 -6.17
CA SER A 126 9.74 -17.26 -5.62
C SER A 126 10.88 -16.52 -4.93
N ALA A 127 11.14 -15.28 -5.33
CA ALA A 127 12.15 -14.42 -4.71
C ALA A 127 11.66 -13.71 -3.45
N ALA A 128 10.36 -13.72 -3.13
CA ALA A 128 9.80 -12.94 -2.03
C ALA A 128 10.12 -13.57 -0.67
N ASP A 129 10.57 -12.73 0.27
CA ASP A 129 10.69 -13.02 1.69
C ASP A 129 9.54 -12.41 2.50
N VAL A 130 8.99 -11.31 1.99
CA VAL A 130 7.82 -10.60 2.51
C VAL A 130 6.91 -10.24 1.35
N VAL A 131 5.61 -10.45 1.51
CA VAL A 131 4.58 -9.93 0.62
C VAL A 131 3.67 -8.98 1.38
N THR A 132 3.43 -7.78 0.85
CA THR A 132 2.45 -6.82 1.37
C THR A 132 1.26 -6.74 0.44
N MET A 133 0.07 -6.61 1.03
CA MET A 133 -1.20 -6.59 0.32
C MET A 133 -2.15 -5.59 0.97
N TYR A 134 -2.78 -4.75 0.15
CA TYR A 134 -4.00 -4.03 0.51
C TYR A 134 -5.02 -4.20 -0.61
N LEU A 135 -5.66 -5.36 -0.62
CA LEU A 135 -6.60 -5.80 -1.65
C LEU A 135 -7.91 -6.24 -0.99
N ALA A 136 -9.00 -6.30 -1.75
CA ALA A 136 -10.27 -6.83 -1.25
C ALA A 136 -10.18 -8.33 -0.91
N THR A 137 -11.03 -8.81 0.01
CA THR A 137 -11.00 -10.19 0.52
C THR A 137 -11.11 -11.27 -0.58
N ASP A 138 -11.94 -11.03 -1.59
CA ASP A 138 -12.11 -11.91 -2.75
C ASP A 138 -10.83 -11.97 -3.60
N VAL A 139 -10.12 -10.86 -3.75
CA VAL A 139 -8.81 -10.81 -4.41
C VAL A 139 -7.76 -11.56 -3.60
N ASN A 140 -7.77 -11.43 -2.27
CA ASN A 140 -6.89 -12.21 -1.40
C ASN A 140 -7.13 -13.72 -1.55
N GLU A 141 -8.39 -14.14 -1.68
CA GLU A 141 -8.75 -15.53 -1.95
C GLU A 141 -8.20 -15.99 -3.32
N MET A 142 -8.36 -15.18 -4.36
CA MET A 142 -7.79 -15.47 -5.69
C MET A 142 -6.26 -15.56 -5.67
N MET A 143 -5.60 -14.80 -4.79
CA MET A 143 -4.15 -14.81 -4.67
C MET A 143 -3.59 -15.98 -3.88
N ARG A 144 -4.40 -16.62 -3.04
CA ARG A 144 -3.95 -17.72 -2.18
C ARG A 144 -3.21 -18.83 -2.96
N PRO A 145 -3.71 -19.39 -4.08
CA PRO A 145 -2.97 -20.42 -4.82
C PRO A 145 -1.62 -19.93 -5.35
N ASN A 146 -1.51 -18.66 -5.74
CA ASN A 146 -0.25 -18.10 -6.24
C ASN A 146 0.78 -17.93 -5.12
N LEU A 147 0.33 -17.46 -3.95
CA LEU A 147 1.15 -17.35 -2.74
C LEU A 147 1.64 -18.73 -2.30
N GLU A 148 0.76 -19.71 -2.22
CA GLU A 148 1.09 -21.10 -1.81
C GLU A 148 2.04 -21.79 -2.79
N LYS A 149 1.91 -21.51 -4.09
CA LYS A 149 2.77 -22.07 -5.12
C LYS A 149 4.21 -21.58 -5.01
N TYR A 150 4.41 -20.28 -4.77
CA TYR A 150 5.72 -19.64 -4.93
C TYR A 150 6.44 -19.34 -3.63
N LEU A 151 5.73 -19.03 -2.55
CA LEU A 151 6.38 -18.59 -1.32
C LEU A 151 7.09 -19.74 -0.61
N LYS A 152 8.35 -19.49 -0.28
CA LYS A 152 9.17 -20.42 0.49
C LYS A 152 8.75 -20.48 1.97
N PRO A 153 9.07 -21.58 2.67
CA PRO A 153 8.91 -21.65 4.13
C PRO A 153 9.51 -20.45 4.85
N GLY A 154 8.79 -19.92 5.85
CA GLY A 154 9.21 -18.74 6.61
C GLY A 154 8.97 -17.40 5.91
N ALA A 155 8.58 -17.37 4.63
CA ALA A 155 8.13 -16.14 4.00
C ALA A 155 6.90 -15.58 4.73
N ARG A 156 6.80 -14.26 4.83
CA ARG A 156 5.71 -13.59 5.56
C ARG A 156 4.79 -12.88 4.60
N VAL A 157 3.50 -12.89 4.91
CA VAL A 157 2.49 -12.11 4.18
C VAL A 157 1.82 -11.17 5.16
N VAL A 158 1.79 -9.88 4.84
CA VAL A 158 1.11 -8.86 5.63
C VAL A 158 -0.01 -8.25 4.81
N SER A 159 -1.24 -8.36 5.31
CA SER A 159 -2.44 -7.85 4.66
C SER A 159 -3.11 -6.77 5.50
N HIS A 160 -3.49 -5.67 4.85
CA HIS A 160 -4.20 -4.54 5.44
C HIS A 160 -5.72 -4.71 5.25
N ASP A 161 -6.47 -4.61 6.35
CA ASP A 161 -7.94 -4.69 6.53
C ASP A 161 -8.62 -6.01 6.12
N TYR A 162 -8.09 -6.70 5.13
CA TYR A 162 -8.71 -7.86 4.52
C TYR A 162 -7.88 -9.12 4.79
N PRO A 163 -8.42 -10.16 5.42
CA PRO A 163 -7.69 -11.40 5.65
C PRO A 163 -7.50 -12.18 4.34
N VAL A 164 -6.61 -13.18 4.37
CA VAL A 164 -6.53 -14.24 3.34
C VAL A 164 -7.46 -15.38 3.76
N PRO A 165 -8.58 -15.64 3.07
CA PRO A 165 -9.51 -16.70 3.45
C PRO A 165 -8.83 -18.07 3.49
N GLY A 166 -9.17 -18.89 4.49
CA GLY A 166 -8.60 -20.23 4.69
C GLY A 166 -7.21 -20.25 5.34
N TRP A 167 -6.54 -19.11 5.50
CA TRP A 167 -5.30 -19.02 6.26
C TRP A 167 -5.55 -18.63 7.71
N LYS A 168 -4.78 -19.22 8.63
CA LYS A 168 -4.75 -18.82 10.04
C LYS A 168 -3.65 -17.76 10.22
N PRO A 169 -3.98 -16.52 10.62
CA PRO A 169 -2.96 -15.52 10.88
C PRO A 169 -2.09 -15.92 12.07
N LYS A 170 -0.78 -15.63 11.97
CA LYS A 170 0.16 -15.69 13.08
C LYS A 170 -0.13 -14.58 14.09
N LEU A 171 -0.51 -13.41 13.60
CA LEU A 171 -0.88 -12.24 14.40
C LEU A 171 -2.00 -11.47 13.70
N VAL A 172 -2.91 -10.91 14.51
CA VAL A 172 -3.91 -9.94 14.08
C VAL A 172 -3.73 -8.70 14.95
N ASP A 173 -3.31 -7.60 14.34
CA ASP A 173 -3.11 -6.33 15.04
C ASP A 173 -4.32 -5.41 14.79
N LYS A 174 -4.97 -5.02 15.88
CA LYS A 174 -6.11 -4.08 15.91
C LYS A 174 -5.82 -2.84 16.74
N ASP A 175 -4.69 -2.82 17.45
CA ASP A 175 -4.39 -1.81 18.45
C ASP A 175 -3.55 -0.71 17.81
N LEU A 176 -4.18 0.04 16.90
CA LEU A 176 -3.55 1.12 16.13
C LEU A 176 -3.98 2.48 16.71
N PRO A 177 -3.15 3.14 17.55
CA PRO A 177 -3.57 4.28 18.38
C PRO A 177 -4.03 5.52 17.60
N GLN A 178 -3.71 5.58 16.30
CA GLN A 178 -4.01 6.70 15.40
C GLN A 178 -4.82 6.25 14.17
N ALA A 179 -5.26 4.98 14.16
CA ALA A 179 -5.81 4.32 12.99
C ALA A 179 -6.88 3.27 13.39
N HIS A 180 -7.75 3.64 14.32
CA HIS A 180 -8.66 2.75 15.08
C HIS A 180 -9.62 1.87 14.26
N ASN A 181 -9.68 2.03 12.94
CA ASN A 181 -10.54 1.24 12.05
C ASN A 181 -9.77 0.28 11.15
N HIS A 182 -8.44 0.24 11.26
CA HIS A 182 -7.63 -0.65 10.44
C HIS A 182 -7.26 -1.92 11.19
N VAL A 183 -7.10 -3.01 10.44
CA VAL A 183 -6.64 -4.29 10.97
C VAL A 183 -5.46 -4.76 10.13
N ILE A 184 -4.40 -5.26 10.76
CA ILE A 184 -3.26 -5.82 10.04
C ILE A 184 -3.17 -7.32 10.36
N TYR A 185 -3.15 -8.14 9.32
CA TYR A 185 -2.99 -9.58 9.42
C TYR A 185 -1.58 -9.97 9.01
N LEU A 186 -0.86 -10.67 9.88
CA LEU A 186 0.44 -11.26 9.57
C LEU A 186 0.29 -12.78 9.47
N TYR A 187 0.81 -13.33 8.38
CA TYR A 187 0.92 -14.76 8.12
C TYR A 187 2.38 -15.14 7.92
N GLU A 188 2.70 -16.41 8.18
CA GLU A 188 4.02 -16.99 7.92
C GLU A 188 3.84 -18.35 7.26
N MET A 189 4.54 -18.56 6.15
CA MET A 189 4.49 -19.82 5.42
C MET A 189 5.05 -20.96 6.28
N PRO A 190 4.37 -22.11 6.36
CA PRO A 190 4.78 -23.20 7.23
C PRO A 190 6.16 -23.73 6.86
N ALA A 191 6.91 -24.20 7.87
CA ALA A 191 8.15 -24.93 7.65
C ALA A 191 7.90 -26.14 6.72
N GLN A 192 8.82 -26.42 5.78
CA GLN A 192 8.80 -27.68 5.06
C GLN A 192 8.87 -28.83 6.07
N LYS A 193 7.90 -29.75 6.01
CA LYS A 193 7.99 -31.00 6.76
C LYS A 193 9.20 -31.76 6.21
N LYS A 194 10.19 -32.00 7.06
CA LYS A 194 11.30 -32.92 6.78
C LYS A 194 10.78 -34.33 6.60
#